data_AF-A0A7K4B6J5-F1
#
_entry.id   AF-A0A7K4B6J5-F1
#
_cell.length_a   1.000
_cell.length_b   1.000
_cell.length_c   1.000
_cell.angle_alpha   90.00
_cell.angle_beta   90.00
_cell.angle_gamma   90.00
#
_symmetry.space_group_name_H-M   'P 1'
#
loop_
_entity.id
_entity.type
_entity.pdbx_description
1 polymer ?
#
loop_
_entity_poly.entity_id
_entity_poly.type
_entity_poly.pdbx_seq_one_letter_code
_entity_poly.pdbx_strand_id
1 'polypeptide(L)'
;MKIPPHSYTQSPVEEVCFRFSYGMHAPVETIIPAPYPGWLVIREKIETVLESVSANKTMKSCMLRYTDVFALREGDIPHNLIYVAPKIPGSELFSASGTSLSEISMKGINHGSVIIIRFTQEKDRMILIFEALSDRKQEIWFDSVLQWFDFAREDIHLLFDLVVSDELKERLLI
;
A
#
# COMPACT_ATOMS: atom_id res chain seq x y z
N MET A 1 15.90 16.52 8.02
CA MET A 1 15.97 16.21 6.58
C MET A 1 14.62 16.53 5.97
N LYS A 2 14.55 17.43 4.99
CA LYS A 2 13.31 17.66 4.21
C LYS A 2 13.31 16.65 3.08
N ILE A 3 12.44 15.66 3.18
CA ILE A 3 12.18 14.71 2.08
C ILE A 3 11.54 15.55 0.95
N PRO A 4 12.03 15.48 -0.29
CA PRO A 4 11.41 16.19 -1.41
C PRO A 4 9.95 15.74 -1.56
N PRO A 5 9.03 16.58 -2.08
CA PRO A 5 7.66 16.15 -2.31
C PRO A 5 7.67 14.98 -3.29
N HIS A 6 7.33 13.80 -2.80
CA HIS A 6 7.35 12.57 -3.59
C HIS A 6 6.23 12.61 -4.63
N SER A 7 6.56 12.39 -5.89
CA SER A 7 5.57 12.34 -6.97
C SER A 7 5.28 10.89 -7.33
N TYR A 8 4.18 10.35 -6.79
CA TYR A 8 3.64 9.03 -7.12
C TYR A 8 3.08 8.94 -8.56
N THR A 9 3.33 9.95 -9.40
CA THR A 9 3.16 9.89 -10.85
C THR A 9 3.99 8.80 -11.51
N GLN A 10 4.96 8.22 -10.80
CA GLN A 10 5.85 7.17 -11.29
C GLN A 10 5.51 5.78 -10.73
N SER A 11 4.30 5.55 -10.20
CA SER A 11 3.83 4.19 -9.87
C SER A 11 2.78 3.74 -10.91
N PRO A 12 2.90 2.52 -11.47
CA PRO A 12 1.94 1.96 -12.42
C PRO A 12 0.81 1.27 -11.66
N VAL A 13 0.06 2.07 -10.90
CA VAL A 13 -1.03 1.57 -10.06
C VAL A 13 -2.13 1.00 -10.96
N GLU A 14 -2.34 -0.31 -10.85
CA GLU A 14 -3.44 -1.02 -11.51
C GLU A 14 -4.71 -0.96 -10.66
N GLU A 15 -4.56 -0.93 -9.33
CA GLU A 15 -5.67 -0.97 -8.39
C GLU A 15 -5.32 -0.31 -7.05
N VAL A 16 -6.25 0.47 -6.50
CA VAL A 16 -6.24 0.87 -5.08
C VAL A 16 -7.46 0.28 -4.40
N CYS A 17 -7.26 -0.41 -3.29
CA CYS A 17 -8.32 -0.95 -2.47
C CYS A 17 -8.26 -0.35 -1.07
N PHE A 18 -9.38 0.14 -0.57
CA PHE A 18 -9.51 0.50 0.84
C PHE A 18 -10.63 -0.30 1.47
N ARG A 19 -10.42 -0.68 2.73
CA ARG A 19 -11.38 -1.44 3.50
C ARG A 19 -11.37 -0.98 4.94
N PHE A 20 -12.54 -0.98 5.57
CA PHE A 20 -12.64 -0.82 7.01
C PHE A 20 -13.77 -1.67 7.58
N SER A 21 -13.68 -1.97 8.88
CA SER A 21 -14.70 -2.74 9.60
C SER A 21 -15.12 -2.02 10.87
N TYR A 22 -16.42 -2.06 11.16
CA TYR A 22 -17.04 -1.43 12.32
C TYR A 22 -18.11 -2.33 12.94
N GLY A 23 -18.18 -2.35 14.27
CA GLY A 23 -19.17 -3.15 14.98
C GLY A 23 -19.13 -4.64 14.59
N MET A 24 -20.29 -5.23 14.31
CA MET A 24 -20.45 -6.63 13.87
C MET A 24 -20.83 -6.74 12.38
N HIS A 25 -20.72 -5.65 11.62
CA HIS A 25 -21.09 -5.63 10.22
C HIS A 25 -20.01 -6.27 9.35
N ALA A 26 -20.41 -6.69 8.14
CA ALA A 26 -19.44 -7.06 7.11
C ALA A 26 -18.48 -5.89 6.84
N PRO A 27 -17.20 -6.15 6.54
CA PRO A 27 -16.28 -5.11 6.15
C PRO A 27 -16.78 -4.36 4.92
N VAL A 28 -16.65 -3.03 4.94
CA VAL A 28 -16.87 -2.21 3.75
C VAL A 28 -15.56 -2.18 3.00
N GLU A 29 -15.59 -2.60 1.74
CA GLU A 29 -14.44 -2.65 0.84
C GLU A 29 -14.79 -1.91 -0.44
N THR A 30 -13.86 -1.12 -0.94
CA THR A 30 -14.01 -0.38 -2.19
C THR A 30 -12.73 -0.50 -2.99
N ILE A 31 -12.91 -0.90 -4.25
CA ILE A 31 -11.85 -1.08 -5.23
C ILE A 31 -11.93 0.07 -6.23
N ILE A 32 -10.79 0.68 -6.53
CA ILE A 32 -10.61 1.75 -7.49
C ILE A 32 -9.62 1.24 -8.54
N PRO A 33 -10.10 0.89 -9.75
CA PRO A 33 -9.24 0.39 -10.81
C PRO A 33 -8.45 1.52 -11.46
N ALA A 34 -7.44 1.16 -12.24
CA ALA A 34 -6.74 2.07 -13.15
C ALA A 34 -7.71 2.78 -14.13
N PRO A 35 -7.37 4.01 -14.57
CA PRO A 35 -6.16 4.78 -14.22
C PRO A 35 -6.23 5.38 -12.80
N TYR A 36 -5.07 5.51 -12.15
CA TYR A 36 -4.96 6.09 -10.81
C TYR A 36 -5.53 7.53 -10.78
N PRO A 37 -6.61 7.79 -10.02
CA PRO A 37 -7.29 9.09 -10.07
C PRO A 37 -6.62 10.18 -9.22
N GLY A 38 -5.53 9.84 -8.51
CA GLY A 38 -4.90 10.74 -7.55
C GLY A 38 -5.52 10.64 -6.15
N TRP A 39 -4.74 11.04 -5.14
CA TRP A 39 -5.12 10.82 -3.74
C TRP A 39 -6.35 11.60 -3.31
N LEU A 40 -6.50 12.85 -3.76
CA LEU A 40 -7.62 13.70 -3.36
C LEU A 40 -8.95 13.04 -3.70
N VAL A 41 -9.08 12.47 -4.91
CA VAL A 41 -10.28 11.75 -5.36
C VAL A 41 -10.51 10.49 -4.53
N ILE A 42 -9.46 9.75 -4.18
CA ILE A 42 -9.56 8.55 -3.33
C ILE A 42 -10.01 8.94 -1.93
N ARG A 43 -9.43 10.00 -1.36
CA ARG A 43 -9.75 10.52 -0.03
C ARG A 43 -11.21 10.98 0.05
N GLU A 44 -11.68 11.74 -0.93
CA GLU A 44 -13.10 12.14 -1.06
C GLU A 44 -14.03 10.93 -1.13
N LYS A 45 -13.61 9.87 -1.84
CA LYS A 45 -14.39 8.63 -1.93
C LYS A 45 -14.41 7.87 -0.60
N ILE A 46 -13.30 7.82 0.13
CA ILE A 46 -13.24 7.26 1.48
C ILE A 46 -14.19 8.04 2.40
N GLU A 47 -14.14 9.37 2.35
CA GLU A 47 -14.99 10.27 3.14
C GLU A 47 -16.48 10.03 2.85
N THR A 48 -16.86 9.99 1.57
CA THR A 48 -18.24 9.68 1.14
C THR A 48 -18.70 8.31 1.65
N VAL A 49 -17.83 7.30 1.58
CA VAL A 49 -18.16 5.95 2.05
C VAL A 49 -18.25 5.94 3.59
N LEU A 50 -17.39 6.67 4.29
CA LEU A 50 -17.47 6.83 5.75
C LEU A 50 -18.76 7.52 6.19
N GLU A 51 -19.19 8.59 5.52
CA GLU A 51 -20.47 9.29 5.80
C GLU A 51 -21.69 8.38 5.64
N SER A 52 -21.63 7.40 4.73
CA SER A 52 -22.68 6.38 4.58
C SER A 52 -22.80 5.46 5.81
N VAL A 53 -21.77 5.46 6.65
CA VAL A 53 -21.71 4.72 7.91
C VAL A 53 -21.92 5.68 9.06
N SER A 54 -22.95 5.45 9.88
CA SER A 54 -23.29 6.29 11.04
C SER A 54 -22.05 6.78 11.81
N ALA A 55 -21.92 8.10 11.92
CA ALA A 55 -21.00 8.77 12.85
C ALA A 55 -21.26 8.24 14.28
N ASN A 56 -20.22 8.19 15.12
CA ASN A 56 -20.19 7.59 16.47
C ASN A 56 -19.81 6.10 16.56
N LYS A 57 -19.12 5.54 15.55
CA LYS A 57 -18.59 4.17 15.62
C LYS A 57 -17.07 4.17 15.70
N THR A 58 -16.50 3.23 16.45
CA THR A 58 -15.07 2.93 16.37
C THR A 58 -14.83 1.91 15.25
N MET A 59 -13.77 2.13 14.48
CA MET A 59 -13.30 1.19 13.48
C MET A 59 -12.43 0.14 14.17
N LYS A 60 -12.76 -1.13 13.93
CA LYS A 60 -11.99 -2.27 14.43
C LYS A 60 -10.76 -2.55 13.59
N SER A 61 -10.83 -2.24 12.29
CA SER A 61 -9.69 -2.36 11.40
C SER A 61 -9.84 -1.45 10.20
N CYS A 62 -8.74 -0.90 9.72
CA CYS A 62 -8.61 -0.24 8.43
C CYS A 62 -7.52 -0.94 7.60
N MET A 63 -7.67 -0.92 6.28
CA MET A 63 -6.72 -1.44 5.32
C MET A 63 -6.67 -0.51 4.11
N LEU A 64 -5.46 -0.17 3.67
CA LEU A 64 -5.20 0.48 2.40
C LEU A 64 -4.23 -0.38 1.59
N ARG A 65 -4.57 -0.68 0.34
CA ARG A 65 -3.78 -1.50 -0.55
C ARG A 65 -3.56 -0.80 -1.89
N TYR A 66 -2.32 -0.81 -2.35
CA TYR A 66 -1.94 -0.44 -3.72
C TYR A 66 -1.40 -1.69 -4.42
N THR A 67 -1.87 -1.91 -5.65
CA THR A 67 -1.38 -2.96 -6.53
C THR A 67 -0.73 -2.30 -7.74
N ASP A 68 0.58 -2.48 -7.86
CA ASP A 68 1.40 -1.91 -8.92
C ASP A 68 1.81 -3.03 -9.88
N VAL A 69 1.70 -2.77 -11.18
CA VAL A 69 2.04 -3.75 -12.23
C VAL A 69 3.10 -3.18 -13.15
N PHE A 70 4.31 -3.71 -13.07
CA PHE A 70 5.44 -3.34 -13.92
C PHE A 70 5.60 -4.32 -15.08
N ALA A 71 5.83 -3.78 -16.28
CA ALA A 71 6.28 -4.59 -17.41
C ALA A 71 7.77 -4.94 -17.26
N LEU A 72 8.09 -6.22 -17.39
CA LEU A 72 9.45 -6.76 -17.43
C LEU A 72 9.94 -6.85 -18.87
N ARG A 73 11.22 -6.50 -19.06
CA ARG A 73 11.96 -6.68 -20.31
C ARG A 73 12.66 -8.03 -20.30
N GLU A 74 13.05 -8.49 -21.48
CA GLU A 74 13.86 -9.69 -21.61
C GLU A 74 15.18 -9.55 -20.83
N GLY A 75 15.49 -10.53 -19.98
CA GLY A 75 16.68 -10.53 -19.12
C GLY A 75 16.50 -9.85 -17.76
N ASP A 76 15.34 -9.23 -17.49
CA ASP A 76 15.05 -8.70 -16.16
C ASP A 76 14.98 -9.82 -15.11
N ILE A 77 15.58 -9.56 -13.95
CA ILE A 77 15.51 -10.42 -12.78
C ILE A 77 14.74 -9.65 -11.71
N PRO A 78 13.47 -10.00 -11.39
CA PRO A 78 12.63 -9.22 -10.45
C PRO A 78 13.27 -8.96 -9.08
N HIS A 79 14.01 -9.93 -8.56
CA HIS A 79 14.74 -9.79 -7.30
C HIS A 79 15.85 -8.73 -7.32
N ASN A 80 16.34 -8.34 -8.50
CA ASN A 80 17.30 -7.24 -8.65
C ASN A 80 16.61 -5.87 -8.81
N LEU A 81 15.35 -5.87 -9.23
CA LEU A 81 14.54 -4.68 -9.47
C LEU A 81 13.75 -4.24 -8.22
N ILE A 82 13.68 -5.10 -7.20
CA ILE A 82 13.04 -4.86 -5.92
C ILE A 82 14.07 -5.06 -4.80
N TYR A 83 14.41 -3.98 -4.10
CA TYR A 83 15.38 -3.99 -3.01
C TYR A 83 14.72 -4.47 -1.71
N VAL A 84 14.88 -5.77 -1.43
CA VAL A 84 14.29 -6.41 -0.24
C VAL A 84 15.37 -6.78 0.76
N ALA A 85 15.58 -5.92 1.76
CA ALA A 85 16.47 -6.12 2.92
C ALA A 85 17.95 -6.49 2.60
N PRO A 86 18.94 -6.13 3.45
CA PRO A 86 18.85 -5.51 4.76
C PRO A 86 18.72 -3.98 4.72
N LYS A 87 18.34 -3.39 3.57
CA LYS A 87 18.32 -1.94 3.36
C LYS A 87 17.16 -1.17 4.04
N ILE A 88 16.23 -1.84 4.72
CA ILE A 88 15.10 -1.18 5.42
C ILE A 88 15.20 -1.44 6.92
N PRO A 89 15.57 -0.44 7.74
CA PRO A 89 15.64 -0.57 9.19
C PRO A 89 14.30 -1.04 9.79
N GLY A 90 14.33 -2.13 10.59
CA GLY A 90 13.14 -2.66 11.26
C GLY A 90 12.22 -3.56 10.41
N SER A 91 12.67 -3.99 9.22
CA SER A 91 11.96 -4.97 8.40
C SER A 91 12.25 -6.41 8.83
N GLU A 92 11.21 -7.26 8.85
CA GLU A 92 11.34 -8.71 8.98
C GLU A 92 10.98 -9.35 7.62
N LEU A 93 11.95 -10.05 7.03
CA LEU A 93 11.75 -10.76 5.76
C LEU A 93 11.17 -12.15 6.04
N PHE A 94 9.96 -12.41 5.53
CA PHE A 94 9.36 -13.73 5.59
C PHE A 94 9.33 -14.34 4.18
N SER A 95 10.28 -15.22 3.91
CA SER A 95 10.18 -16.09 2.73
C SER A 95 9.30 -17.28 3.09
N ALA A 96 8.06 -17.27 2.60
CA ALA A 96 7.18 -18.43 2.73
C ALA A 96 7.77 -19.56 1.88
N SER A 97 8.37 -20.55 2.55
CA SER A 97 8.95 -21.73 1.91
C SER A 97 7.91 -22.42 1.03
N GLY A 98 8.06 -22.35 -0.29
CA GLY A 98 7.28 -23.13 -1.25
C GLY A 98 6.38 -22.34 -2.21
N THR A 99 6.28 -21.02 -2.10
CA THR A 99 5.55 -20.17 -3.06
C THR A 99 6.45 -19.05 -3.58
N SER A 100 6.34 -18.72 -4.86
CA SER A 100 7.00 -17.58 -5.55
C SER A 100 6.54 -16.19 -5.07
N LEU A 101 5.95 -16.13 -3.87
CA LEU A 101 5.44 -14.94 -3.22
C LEU A 101 6.39 -14.61 -2.07
N SER A 102 7.14 -13.54 -2.22
CA SER A 102 7.98 -13.03 -1.15
C SER A 102 7.19 -11.99 -0.36
N GLU A 103 7.18 -12.11 0.97
CA GLU A 103 6.48 -11.20 1.87
C GLU A 103 7.46 -10.46 2.78
N ILE A 104 7.27 -9.16 2.90
CA ILE A 104 8.01 -8.29 3.83
C ILE A 104 6.98 -7.66 4.75
N SER A 105 7.18 -7.80 6.06
CA SER A 105 6.35 -7.13 7.05
C SER A 105 7.17 -6.11 7.82
N MET A 106 6.58 -4.94 8.03
CA MET A 106 7.20 -3.88 8.82
C MET A 106 6.17 -3.01 9.51
N LYS A 107 6.60 -2.33 10.56
CA LYS A 107 5.77 -1.30 11.20
C LYS A 107 5.83 -0.04 10.35
N GLY A 108 4.66 0.50 10.05
CA GLY A 108 4.52 1.86 9.55
C GLY A 108 5.19 2.83 10.53
N ILE A 109 5.76 3.89 9.98
CA ILE A 109 6.45 4.92 10.77
C ILE A 109 5.42 5.67 11.63
N ASN A 110 4.19 5.76 11.12
CA ASN A 110 3.11 6.54 11.71
C ASN A 110 1.95 5.64 12.19
N HIS A 111 1.48 5.89 13.42
CA HIS A 111 0.20 5.41 13.96
C HIS A 111 -0.05 3.90 14.03
N GLY A 112 0.99 3.08 14.19
CA GLY A 112 0.83 1.65 14.53
C GLY A 112 0.30 0.79 13.37
N SER A 113 0.41 1.27 12.14
CA SER A 113 0.11 0.44 10.96
C SER A 113 1.14 -0.67 10.80
N VAL A 114 0.73 -1.83 10.32
CA VAL A 114 1.62 -2.87 9.80
C VAL A 114 1.54 -2.78 8.28
N ILE A 115 2.69 -2.67 7.62
CA ILE A 115 2.76 -2.63 6.17
C ILE A 115 3.34 -3.95 5.70
N ILE A 116 2.61 -4.57 4.79
CA ILE A 116 2.97 -5.81 4.16
C ILE A 116 3.24 -5.54 2.69
N ILE A 117 4.41 -5.93 2.23
CA ILE A 117 4.79 -5.86 0.83
C ILE A 117 4.82 -7.28 0.30
N ARG A 118 4.10 -7.53 -0.79
CA ARG A 118 4.11 -8.80 -1.49
C ARG A 118 4.52 -8.55 -2.91
N PHE A 119 5.39 -9.40 -3.44
CA PHE A 119 5.70 -9.34 -4.86
C PHE A 119 5.72 -10.72 -5.48
N THR A 120 5.31 -10.76 -6.74
CA THR A 120 5.34 -11.96 -7.56
C THR A 120 5.61 -11.61 -9.01
N GLN A 121 6.08 -12.60 -9.76
CA GLN A 121 6.30 -12.50 -11.20
C GLN A 121 5.24 -13.34 -11.91
N GLU A 122 4.55 -12.72 -12.87
CA GLU A 122 3.63 -13.38 -13.78
C GLU A 122 4.08 -13.12 -15.22
N LYS A 123 4.71 -14.12 -15.85
CA LYS A 123 5.26 -14.01 -17.22
C LYS A 123 6.21 -12.81 -17.36
N ASP A 124 5.81 -11.82 -18.13
CA ASP A 124 6.49 -10.56 -18.45
C ASP A 124 6.04 -9.41 -17.54
N ARG A 125 5.40 -9.71 -16.41
CA ARG A 125 4.92 -8.73 -15.45
C ARG A 125 5.45 -9.02 -14.06
N MET A 126 5.74 -7.95 -13.34
CA MET A 126 6.00 -7.99 -11.92
C MET A 126 4.88 -7.27 -11.19
N ILE A 127 4.24 -7.98 -10.27
CA ILE A 127 3.14 -7.47 -9.47
C ILE A 127 3.69 -7.18 -8.08
N LEU A 128 3.50 -5.95 -7.62
CA LEU A 128 3.93 -5.48 -6.31
C LEU A 128 2.72 -4.94 -5.55
N ILE A 129 2.44 -5.53 -4.40
CA ILE A 129 1.29 -5.19 -3.57
C ILE A 129 1.81 -4.59 -2.27
N PHE A 130 1.42 -3.35 -1.99
CA PHE A 130 1.63 -2.70 -0.70
C PHE A 130 0.32 -2.68 0.06
N GLU A 131 0.33 -3.20 1.28
CA GLU A 131 -0.86 -3.28 2.11
C GLU A 131 -0.57 -2.73 3.51
N ALA A 132 -1.15 -1.58 3.84
CA ALA A 132 -1.15 -1.04 5.19
C ALA A 132 -2.39 -1.54 5.94
N LEU A 133 -2.18 -2.05 7.15
CA LEU A 133 -3.20 -2.57 8.06
C LEU A 133 -3.13 -1.83 9.38
N SER A 134 -4.26 -1.38 9.92
CA SER A 134 -4.28 -0.82 11.27
C SER A 134 -3.97 -1.91 12.30
N ASP A 135 -3.33 -1.55 13.42
CA ASP A 135 -3.17 -2.45 14.56
C ASP A 135 -4.55 -2.91 15.05
N ARG A 136 -4.79 -4.23 15.04
CA ARG A 136 -6.06 -4.83 15.50
C ARG A 136 -6.32 -4.61 17.00
N LYS A 137 -5.31 -4.16 17.75
CA LYS A 137 -5.43 -3.84 19.18
C LYS A 137 -5.84 -2.38 19.43
N GLN A 138 -5.83 -1.53 18.40
CA GLN A 138 -6.13 -0.11 18.53
C GLN A 138 -7.42 0.21 17.77
N GLU A 139 -8.41 0.68 18.51
CA GLU A 139 -9.62 1.22 17.91
C GLU A 139 -9.33 2.60 17.30
N ILE A 140 -9.73 2.80 16.05
CA ILE A 140 -9.62 4.10 15.38
C ILE A 140 -10.97 4.80 15.51
N TRP A 141 -10.96 5.99 16.11
CA TRP A 141 -12.15 6.84 16.19
C TRP A 141 -12.59 7.28 14.79
N PHE A 142 -13.91 7.35 14.55
CA PHE A 142 -14.49 7.73 13.26
C PHE A 142 -13.82 8.96 12.63
N ASP A 143 -13.64 10.02 13.43
CA ASP A 143 -13.07 11.30 12.98
C ASP A 143 -11.58 11.21 12.62
N SER A 144 -10.89 10.15 13.07
CA SER A 144 -9.48 9.90 12.80
C SER A 144 -9.25 8.90 11.66
N VAL A 145 -10.31 8.31 11.07
CA VAL A 145 -10.17 7.29 10.03
C VAL A 145 -9.55 7.86 8.76
N LEU A 146 -10.01 9.03 8.31
CA LEU A 146 -9.42 9.70 7.14
C LEU A 146 -7.93 10.01 7.36
N GLN A 147 -7.61 10.49 8.56
CA GLN A 147 -6.23 10.78 8.93
C GLN A 147 -5.36 9.50 8.93
N TRP A 148 -5.90 8.38 9.40
CA TRP A 148 -5.22 7.09 9.33
C TRP A 148 -4.91 6.69 7.87
N PHE A 149 -5.87 6.89 6.95
CA PHE A 149 -5.65 6.63 5.52
C PHE A 149 -4.60 7.54 4.89
N ASP A 150 -4.56 8.82 5.28
CA ASP A 150 -3.52 9.77 4.85
C ASP A 150 -2.13 9.27 5.28
N PHE A 151 -1.97 8.84 6.54
CA PHE A 151 -0.70 8.29 7.02
C PHE A 151 -0.33 6.94 6.40
N ALA A 152 -1.31 6.04 6.25
CA ALA A 152 -1.09 4.74 5.61
C ALA A 152 -0.58 4.90 4.17
N ARG A 153 -1.12 5.88 3.45
CA ARG A 153 -0.62 6.27 2.13
C ARG A 153 0.82 6.76 2.21
N GLU A 154 1.12 7.71 3.09
CA GLU A 154 2.48 8.28 3.21
C GLU A 154 3.52 7.19 3.48
N ASP A 155 3.21 6.25 4.37
CA ASP A 155 4.13 5.16 4.68
C ASP A 155 4.28 4.18 3.49
N ILE A 156 3.18 3.82 2.79
CA ILE A 156 3.26 3.01 1.56
C ILE A 156 4.14 3.69 0.51
N HIS A 157 3.97 5.00 0.33
CA HIS A 157 4.73 5.77 -0.64
C HIS A 157 6.22 5.76 -0.32
N LEU A 158 6.58 6.06 0.94
CA LEU A 158 7.97 6.00 1.37
C LEU A 158 8.60 4.62 1.10
N LEU A 159 7.82 3.55 1.28
CA LEU A 159 8.29 2.18 1.03
C LEU A 159 8.43 1.86 -0.46
N PHE A 160 7.50 2.32 -1.28
CA PHE A 160 7.63 2.23 -2.73
C PHE A 160 8.98 2.81 -3.18
N ASP A 161 9.35 3.98 -2.67
CA ASP A 161 10.57 4.68 -3.09
C ASP A 161 11.86 3.96 -2.67
N LEU A 162 11.80 3.27 -1.54
CA LEU A 162 12.90 2.48 -0.98
C LEU A 162 13.05 1.12 -1.65
N VAL A 163 11.94 0.50 -2.02
CA VAL A 163 11.89 -0.89 -2.50
C VAL A 163 12.01 -0.97 -4.02
N VAL A 164 11.36 -0.07 -4.76
CA VAL A 164 11.37 -0.10 -6.22
C VAL A 164 12.66 0.53 -6.74
N SER A 165 13.34 -0.16 -7.66
CA SER A 165 14.56 0.38 -8.27
C SER A 165 14.29 1.62 -9.12
N ASP A 166 15.29 2.51 -9.21
CA ASP A 166 15.20 3.67 -10.09
C ASP A 166 15.02 3.25 -11.55
N GLU A 167 15.60 2.11 -11.95
CA GLU A 167 15.40 1.54 -13.28
C GLU A 167 13.92 1.27 -13.60
N LEU A 168 13.14 0.75 -12.65
CA LEU A 168 11.69 0.55 -12.86
C LEU A 168 10.92 1.87 -12.88
N LYS A 169 11.28 2.82 -12.02
CA LYS A 169 10.66 4.14 -11.97
C LYS A 169 10.89 4.93 -13.26
N GLU A 170 12.11 4.88 -13.81
CA GLU A 170 12.48 5.57 -15.05
C GLU A 170 11.73 5.05 -16.27
N ARG A 171 11.44 3.75 -16.33
CA ARG A 171 10.67 3.14 -17.42
C ARG A 171 9.24 3.67 -17.55
N LEU A 172 8.72 4.29 -16.49
CA LEU A 172 7.36 4.85 -16.45
C LEU A 172 7.30 6.31 -16.92
N LEU A 173 8.45 6.92 -17.22
CA LEU A 173 8.57 8.30 -17.72
C LEU A 173 8.58 8.37 -19.26
N ILE A 174 8.55 7.23 -19.94
CA ILE A 174 8.68 7.09 -21.40
C ILE A 174 7.31 6.76 -21.99
#